data_AF-K1Z8G2-F1
#
_entry.id   AF-K1Z8G2-F1
#
_cell.length_a   1.000
_cell.length_b   1.000
_cell.length_c   1.000
_cell.angle_alpha   90.00
_cell.angle_beta   90.00
_cell.angle_gamma   90.00
#
_symmetry.space_group_name_H-M   'P 1'
#
loop_
_entity.id
_entity.type
_entity.pdbx_description
1 polymer ?
#
loop_
_entity_poly.entity_id
_entity_poly.type
_entity_poly.pdbx_seq_one_letter_code
_entity_poly.pdbx_strand_id
1 'polypeptide(L)' 'MKNRAVTDLFEPGSTIKAFSMASALDSGKYTPDSMIDTHPGWLRVGRNIVRDEHGDHGVLSLTRILQISSNVGITKVMLS' A
#
# COMPACT_ATOMS: atom_id res chain seq x y z
N MET A 1 -26.09 -24.73 9.21
CA MET A 1 -25.75 -23.50 8.45
C MET A 1 -24.52 -22.89 9.11
N LYS A 2 -23.43 -22.58 8.37
CA LYS A 2 -22.22 -21.93 8.93
C LYS A 2 -22.31 -20.42 8.72
N ASN A 3 -21.99 -19.64 9.75
CA ASN A 3 -21.93 -18.17 9.64
C ASN A 3 -20.58 -17.76 9.04
N ARG A 4 -20.55 -17.61 7.72
CA ARG A 4 -19.34 -17.33 6.96
C ARG A 4 -18.64 -16.03 7.36
N ALA A 5 -19.37 -15.04 7.90
CA ALA A 5 -18.80 -13.77 8.34
C ALA A 5 -17.80 -13.93 9.50
N VAL A 6 -17.90 -15.01 10.28
CA VAL A 6 -17.01 -15.30 11.41
C VAL A 6 -16.20 -16.58 11.24
N THR A 7 -16.62 -17.48 10.33
CA THR A 7 -15.96 -18.78 10.14
C THR A 7 -15.03 -18.86 8.94
N ASP A 8 -15.23 -18.03 7.91
CA ASP A 8 -14.50 -18.16 6.66
C ASP A 8 -13.33 -17.17 6.66
N LEU A 9 -12.11 -17.68 6.52
CA LEU A 9 -10.90 -16.89 6.39
C LEU A 9 -10.68 -16.51 4.92
N PHE A 10 -10.32 -15.26 4.67
CA PHE A 10 -9.93 -14.76 3.36
C PHE A 10 -8.83 -13.70 3.52
N GLU A 11 -8.06 -13.50 2.46
CA GLU A 11 -7.07 -12.43 2.44
C GLU A 11 -7.78 -11.07 2.31
N PRO A 12 -7.54 -10.11 3.22
CA PRO A 12 -8.22 -8.81 3.19
C PRO A 12 -7.78 -7.95 1.99
N GLY A 13 -6.64 -8.29 1.36
CA GLY A 13 -6.09 -7.56 0.22
C GLY A 13 -5.84 -6.09 0.56
N SER A 14 -6.13 -5.20 -0.39
CA SER A 14 -5.87 -3.77 -0.25
C SER A 14 -6.61 -3.08 0.91
N THR A 15 -7.66 -3.69 1.47
CA THR A 15 -8.38 -3.11 2.61
C THR A 15 -7.49 -2.96 3.85
N ILE A 16 -6.45 -3.80 4.00
CA ILE A 16 -5.52 -3.70 5.13
C ILE A 16 -4.59 -2.48 5.04
N LYS A 17 -4.40 -1.88 3.84
CA LYS A 17 -3.46 -0.77 3.62
C LYS A 17 -3.81 0.46 4.44
N ALA A 18 -5.07 0.64 4.84
CA ALA A 18 -5.48 1.72 5.74
C ALA A 18 -4.70 1.68 7.07
N PHE A 19 -4.43 0.49 7.61
CA PHE A 19 -3.64 0.33 8.84
C PHE A 19 -2.16 0.64 8.62
N SER A 20 -1.59 0.22 7.48
CA SER A 20 -0.22 0.60 7.11
C SER A 20 -0.07 2.11 6.96
N MET A 21 -1.06 2.80 6.38
CA MET A 21 -1.08 4.26 6.29
C MET A 21 -1.20 4.92 7.66
N ALA A 22 -2.06 4.39 8.54
CA ALA A 22 -2.16 4.87 9.91
C ALA A 22 -0.82 4.74 10.64
N SER A 23 -0.14 3.60 10.52
CA SER A 23 1.19 3.39 11.12
C SER A 23 2.25 4.34 10.53
N ALA A 24 2.19 4.62 9.22
CA ALA A 24 3.10 5.59 8.59
C ALA A 24 2.92 6.99 9.16
N LEU A 25 1.67 7.43 9.33
CA LEU A 25 1.36 8.74 9.92
C LEU A 25 1.75 8.80 11.40
N ASP A 26 1.45 7.76 12.16
CA ASP A 26 1.76 7.66 13.60
C ASP A 26 3.27 7.67 13.87
N SER A 27 4.08 7.20 12.91
CA SER A 27 5.54 7.28 13.01
C SER A 27 6.10 8.72 13.02
N GLY A 28 5.30 9.72 12.65
CA GLY A 28 5.72 11.12 12.51
C GLY A 28 6.65 11.39 11.32
N LYS A 29 7.08 10.36 10.58
CA LYS A 29 7.92 10.51 9.38
C LYS A 29 7.14 11.03 8.17
N TYR A 30 5.82 10.86 8.16
CA TYR A 30 4.98 11.08 7.00
C TYR A 30 3.76 11.96 7.31
N THR A 31 3.34 12.70 6.29
CA THR A 31 2.10 13.47 6.24
C THR A 31 1.25 13.00 5.05
N PRO A 32 -0.06 13.34 5.00
CA PRO A 32 -0.92 13.01 3.86
C PRO A 32 -0.39 13.50 2.49
N ASP A 33 0.40 14.58 2.51
CA ASP A 33 1.00 15.21 1.33
C ASP A 33 2.46 14.79 1.07
N SER A 34 3.01 13.89 1.89
CA SER A 34 4.34 13.35 1.66
C SER A 34 4.43 12.65 0.32
N MET A 35 5.42 13.04 -0.49
CA MET A 35 5.58 12.58 -1.86
C MET A 35 6.48 11.35 -1.92
N ILE A 36 5.99 10.30 -2.55
CA ILE A 36 6.66 9.01 -2.72
C ILE A 36 6.81 8.76 -4.21
N ASP A 37 8.05 8.61 -4.67
CA ASP A 37 8.31 8.18 -6.04
C ASP A 37 7.92 6.70 -6.17
N THR A 38 6.95 6.38 -7.04
CA THR A 38 6.49 5.02 -7.34
C THR A 38 6.94 4.52 -8.71
N HIS A 39 7.72 5.32 -9.45
CA HIS A 39 8.34 4.88 -10.70
C HIS A 39 9.25 3.67 -10.43
N PRO A 40 9.31 2.67 -11.34
CA PRO A 40 8.59 2.52 -12.62
C PRO A 40 7.28 1.71 -12.55
N GLY A 41 6.47 1.85 -11.49
CA GLY A 41 5.25 1.05 -11.26
C GLY A 41 5.53 -0.38 -10.79
N TRP A 42 6.80 -0.71 -10.51
CA TRP A 42 7.20 -1.96 -9.87
C TRP A 42 8.39 -1.76 -8.94
N LEU A 43 8.50 -2.63 -7.94
CA LEU A 43 9.58 -2.65 -6.95
C LEU A 43 10.03 -4.08 -6.69
N ARG A 44 11.33 -4.33 -6.77
CA ARG A 44 11.90 -5.62 -6.36
C ARG A 44 12.16 -5.62 -4.86
N VAL A 45 11.56 -6.57 -4.15
CA VAL A 45 11.76 -6.80 -2.71
C VAL A 45 12.35 -8.20 -2.55
N GLY A 46 13.66 -8.27 -2.35
CA GLY A 46 14.40 -9.53 -2.35
C GLY A 46 14.23 -10.30 -3.67
N ARG A 47 13.57 -11.46 -3.61
CA ARG A 47 13.29 -12.32 -4.77
C ARG A 47 11.96 -12.01 -5.46
N ASN A 48 11.09 -11.24 -4.81
CA ASN A 48 9.73 -10.97 -5.30
C ASN A 48 9.67 -9.59 -5.99
N ILE A 49 8.69 -9.41 -6.88
CA ILE A 49 8.39 -8.14 -7.52
C ILE A 49 6.99 -7.70 -7.10
N VAL A 50 6.91 -6.54 -6.46
CA VAL A 50 5.67 -5.82 -6.20
C VAL A 50 5.34 -4.98 -7.42
N ARG A 51 4.09 -4.98 -7.86
CA ARG A 51 3.63 -4.22 -9.04
C ARG A 51 2.33 -3.50 -8.73
N ASP A 52 2.19 -2.31 -9.30
CA ASP A 52 0.91 -1.62 -9.36
C ASP A 52 0.08 -2.20 -10.51
N GLU A 53 -1.23 -2.29 -10.28
CA GLU A 53 -2.16 -2.90 -11.24
C GLU A 53 -2.26 -2.08 -12.53
N HIS A 54 -2.21 -0.75 -12.42
CA HIS A 54 -2.37 0.18 -13.54
C HIS A 54 -1.04 0.79 -14.01
N GLY A 55 0.07 0.09 -13.80
CA GLY A 55 1.39 0.48 -14.30
C GLY A 55 2.06 1.59 -13.50
N ASP A 56 2.78 2.46 -14.19
CA ASP A 56 3.55 3.53 -13.57
C ASP A 56 2.70 4.76 -13.26
N HIS A 57 2.77 5.21 -12.01
CA HIS A 57 2.05 6.36 -11.50
C HIS A 57 2.98 7.54 -11.17
N GLY A 58 4.29 7.41 -11.40
CA GLY A 58 5.27 8.44 -11.09
C GLY A 58 5.32 8.76 -9.60
N VAL A 59 5.31 10.03 -9.24
CA VAL A 59 5.36 10.46 -7.83
C VAL A 59 3.94 10.67 -7.29
N LEU A 60 3.63 10.04 -6.17
CA LEU A 60 2.32 10.08 -5.52
C LEU A 60 2.41 10.64 -4.11
N SER A 61 1.39 11.40 -3.70
CA SER A 61 1.21 11.69 -2.28
C SER A 61 0.77 10.45 -1.52
N LEU A 62 0.98 10.42 -0.21
CA LEU A 62 0.51 9.35 0.66
C LEU A 62 -1.01 9.14 0.54
N THR A 63 -1.77 10.24 0.43
CA THR A 63 -3.21 10.19 0.15
C THR A 63 -3.51 9.49 -1.16
N ARG A 64 -2.77 9.81 -2.23
CA ARG A 64 -3.00 9.23 -3.55
C ARG A 64 -2.64 7.75 -3.59
N ILE A 65 -1.58 7.34 -2.87
CA ILE A 65 -1.20 5.92 -2.72
C ILE A 65 -2.39 5.09 -2.21
N LEU A 66 -3.10 5.57 -1.19
CA LEU A 66 -4.29 4.88 -0.69
C LEU A 66 -5.46 4.92 -1.68
N GLN A 67 -5.72 6.08 -2.30
CA GLN A 67 -6.82 6.27 -3.24
C GLN A 67 -6.75 5.34 -4.45
N ILE A 68 -5.57 5.18 -5.06
CA ILE A 68 -5.38 4.32 -6.23
C ILE A 68 -4.89 2.93 -5.86
N SER A 69 -4.76 2.65 -4.56
CA SER A 69 -4.28 1.39 -4.02
C SER A 69 -2.90 0.98 -4.56
N SER A 70 -1.96 1.91 -4.67
CA SER A 70 -0.59 1.61 -5.14
C SER A 70 0.11 0.63 -4.16
N ASN A 71 0.43 -0.57 -4.66
CA ASN A 71 1.21 -1.59 -3.96
C ASN A 71 2.68 -1.15 -3.83
N VAL A 72 3.22 -0.49 -4.85
CA VAL A 72 4.59 0.01 -4.83
C VAL A 72 4.73 1.14 -3.81
N GLY A 73 3.79 2.08 -3.82
CA GLY A 73 3.76 3.20 -2.88
C GLY A 73 3.69 2.74 -1.43
N ILE A 74 2.74 1.87 -1.09
CA ILE A 74 2.62 1.34 0.28
C ILE A 74 3.87 0.58 0.71
N THR A 75 4.48 -0.20 -0.19
CA THR A 75 5.68 -0.98 0.11
C THR A 75 6.89 -0.08 0.36
N LYS A 76 7.08 0.97 -0.46
CA LYS A 76 8.18 1.94 -0.25
C LYS A 76 8.05 2.65 1.09
N VAL A 77 6.83 3.08 1.46
CA VAL A 77 6.58 3.73 2.76
C VAL A 77 6.91 2.79 3.92
N MET A 78 6.52 1.51 3.84
CA MET A 78 6.74 0.55 4.93
C MET A 78 8.20 0.06 5.06
N LEU A 79 9.03 0.22 4.02
CA LEU A 79 10.44 -0.16 4.04
C LEU A 79 11.40 0.99 4.43
N SER A 80 10.85 2.15 4.85
CA SER A 80 11.59 3.39 5.12
C SER A 80 11.90 3.69 6.59
#